data_AF-V4JN16-F1
#
_entry.id   AF-V4JN16-F1
#
_cell.length_a   1.000
_cell.length_b   1.000
_cell.length_c   1.000
_cell.angle_alpha   90.00
_cell.angle_beta   90.00
_cell.angle_gamma   90.00
#
_symmetry.space_group_name_H-M   'P 1'
#
loop_
_entity.id
_entity.type
_entity.pdbx_description
1 polymer ?
#
loop_
_entity_poly.entity_id
_entity_poly.type
_entity_poly.pdbx_seq_one_letter_code
_entity_poly.pdbx_strand_id
1 'polypeptide(L)'
;MEPDACLSLALDLMRAVGDELRSRGCDTILFSGGIDTSFVALSAVKAGLRPRLITVLFPGSRDEAYVDLVASRLGLELVKVRPTIEEAMRCADEALTAIETIDPIEVISASAVCLGLAKARGLGSKCVATGDGGDELFIGYDFLLDADPGRLSEWLEKVIRGAFFNSVPMGSRLEVRVYLPLYSQRAKEIALRASPGCTVRPVRGRPFGKYLLRLALEAHGLVEVAWRPKDPITRGSGVELLLDSMRRLITTEEAVSLARATSIAVPSYPHAYLLKRRLTLGLSLPPRHKEGSSCPVCGRQLHEDHCPFCGAYVGKGAVSVYSDELYRVTGPLRAP
;
A
#
# COMPACT_ATOMS: atom_id res chain seq x y z
N MET A 1 9.36 -14.68 -24.66
CA MET A 1 7.90 -14.65 -24.86
C MET A 1 7.57 -13.36 -25.60
N GLU A 2 6.89 -13.45 -26.75
CA GLU A 2 6.53 -12.29 -27.56
C GLU A 2 5.50 -11.39 -26.86
N PRO A 3 5.47 -10.06 -27.12
CA PRO A 3 4.48 -9.13 -26.55
C PRO A 3 3.03 -9.64 -26.60
N ASP A 4 2.64 -10.34 -27.67
CA ASP A 4 1.29 -10.87 -27.87
C ASP A 4 0.88 -11.91 -26.81
N ALA A 5 1.83 -12.74 -26.37
CA ALA A 5 1.56 -13.73 -25.33
C ALA A 5 1.39 -13.09 -23.95
N CYS A 6 2.14 -12.01 -23.64
CA CYS A 6 1.92 -11.24 -22.42
C CYS A 6 0.57 -10.51 -22.44
N LEU A 7 0.16 -9.97 -23.60
CA LEU A 7 -1.15 -9.33 -23.74
C LEU A 7 -2.29 -10.35 -23.57
N SER A 8 -2.19 -11.54 -24.15
CA SER A 8 -3.17 -12.62 -23.95
C SER A 8 -3.35 -12.94 -22.46
N LEU A 9 -2.23 -13.09 -21.73
CA LEU A 9 -2.25 -13.33 -20.29
C LEU A 9 -2.83 -12.14 -19.51
N ALA A 10 -2.60 -10.90 -19.98
CA ALA A 10 -3.21 -9.70 -19.42
C ALA A 10 -4.73 -9.68 -19.54
N LEU A 11 -5.26 -10.11 -20.70
CA LEU A 11 -6.69 -10.21 -20.93
C LEU A 11 -7.33 -11.34 -20.12
N ASP A 12 -6.61 -12.45 -19.90
CA ASP A 12 -7.02 -13.51 -18.97
C ASP A 12 -7.15 -12.99 -17.54
N LEU A 13 -6.17 -12.22 -17.06
CA LEU A 13 -6.22 -11.58 -15.76
C LEU A 13 -7.39 -10.60 -15.65
N MET A 14 -7.61 -9.78 -16.68
CA MET A 14 -8.70 -8.82 -16.73
C MET A 14 -10.06 -9.52 -16.62
N ARG A 15 -10.26 -10.63 -17.34
CA ARG A 15 -11.46 -11.46 -17.24
C ARG A 15 -11.61 -12.05 -15.84
N ALA A 16 -10.54 -12.62 -15.28
CA ALA A 16 -10.56 -13.20 -13.94
C ALA A 16 -10.94 -12.16 -12.88
N VAL A 17 -10.31 -10.98 -12.89
CA VAL A 17 -10.64 -9.87 -12.00
C VAL A 17 -12.09 -9.43 -12.16
N GLY A 18 -12.58 -9.29 -13.39
CA GLY A 18 -13.97 -8.93 -13.67
C GLY A 18 -14.98 -9.94 -13.11
N ASP A 19 -14.72 -11.24 -13.26
CA ASP A 19 -15.57 -12.31 -12.71
C ASP A 19 -15.56 -12.31 -11.16
N GLU A 20 -14.39 -12.10 -10.56
CA GLU A 20 -14.23 -12.00 -9.11
C GLU A 20 -15.04 -10.82 -8.57
N LEU A 21 -14.94 -9.64 -9.19
CA LEU A 21 -15.74 -8.46 -8.79
C LEU A 21 -17.24 -8.72 -8.89
N ARG A 22 -17.69 -9.34 -10.00
CA ARG A 22 -19.10 -9.66 -10.23
C ARG A 22 -19.62 -10.64 -9.18
N SER A 23 -18.91 -11.75 -8.97
CA SER A 23 -19.33 -12.82 -8.06
C SER A 23 -19.36 -12.37 -6.59
N ARG A 24 -18.46 -11.46 -6.20
CA ARG A 24 -18.40 -10.91 -4.84
C ARG A 24 -19.39 -9.77 -4.61
N GLY A 25 -19.97 -9.21 -5.69
CA GLY A 25 -20.90 -8.08 -5.64
C GLY A 25 -20.23 -6.77 -5.26
N CYS A 26 -19.00 -6.54 -5.71
CA CYS A 26 -18.27 -5.31 -5.41
C CYS A 26 -18.75 -4.18 -6.31
N ASP A 27 -19.32 -3.16 -5.67
CA ASP A 27 -19.99 -2.02 -6.29
C ASP A 27 -19.17 -0.73 -6.17
N THR A 28 -18.01 -0.80 -5.50
CA THR A 28 -17.14 0.33 -5.22
C THR A 28 -15.68 -0.08 -5.41
N ILE A 29 -14.84 0.82 -5.93
CA ILE A 29 -13.39 0.67 -6.01
C ILE A 29 -12.75 1.81 -5.24
N LEU A 30 -11.85 1.48 -4.31
CA LEU A 30 -10.93 2.45 -3.73
C LEU A 30 -9.86 2.78 -4.77
N PHE A 31 -9.91 4.01 -5.28
CA PHE A 31 -9.36 4.36 -6.58
C PHE A 31 -8.31 5.46 -6.49
N SER A 32 -7.10 5.17 -7.00
CA SER A 32 -5.97 6.10 -7.03
C SER A 32 -5.65 6.62 -8.43
N GLY A 33 -6.27 6.10 -9.50
CA GLY A 33 -5.83 6.42 -10.86
C GLY A 33 -4.44 5.88 -11.21
N GLY A 34 -3.85 5.06 -10.33
CA GLY A 34 -2.64 4.29 -10.58
C GLY A 34 -2.92 3.08 -11.49
N ILE A 35 -1.86 2.36 -11.85
CA ILE A 35 -1.91 1.22 -12.77
C ILE A 35 -2.87 0.14 -12.26
N ASP A 36 -2.77 -0.23 -10.98
CA ASP A 36 -3.53 -1.37 -10.43
C ASP A 36 -5.02 -1.06 -10.32
N THR A 37 -5.37 0.07 -9.71
CA THR A 37 -6.77 0.47 -9.52
C THR A 37 -7.44 0.81 -10.85
N SER A 38 -6.69 1.33 -11.84
CA SER A 38 -7.18 1.51 -13.21
C SER A 38 -7.40 0.19 -13.93
N PHE A 39 -6.52 -0.80 -13.72
CA PHE A 39 -6.70 -2.15 -14.26
C PHE A 39 -7.94 -2.82 -13.66
N VAL A 40 -8.15 -2.70 -12.35
CA VAL A 40 -9.34 -3.22 -11.66
C VAL A 40 -10.60 -2.52 -12.18
N ALA A 41 -10.60 -1.20 -12.32
CA ALA A 41 -11.73 -0.45 -12.88
C ALA A 41 -12.05 -0.83 -14.33
N LEU A 42 -11.03 -0.95 -15.18
CA LEU A 42 -11.17 -1.41 -16.55
C LEU A 42 -11.74 -2.84 -16.60
N SER A 43 -11.23 -3.74 -15.76
CA SER A 43 -11.71 -5.12 -15.66
C SER A 43 -13.18 -5.17 -15.26
N ALA A 44 -13.62 -4.31 -14.34
CA ALA A 44 -15.01 -4.18 -13.94
C ALA A 44 -15.90 -3.75 -15.13
N VAL A 45 -15.50 -2.72 -15.87
CA VAL A 45 -16.25 -2.24 -17.04
C VAL A 45 -16.34 -3.30 -18.13
N LYS A 46 -15.26 -4.04 -18.39
CA LYS A 46 -15.25 -5.15 -19.36
C LYS A 46 -16.12 -6.32 -18.93
N ALA A 47 -16.32 -6.50 -17.62
CA ALA A 47 -17.30 -7.43 -17.06
C ALA A 47 -18.75 -6.89 -17.07
N GLY A 48 -19.00 -5.69 -17.61
CA GLY A 48 -20.32 -5.07 -17.64
C GLY A 48 -20.74 -4.43 -16.31
N LEU A 49 -19.81 -4.27 -15.36
CA LEU A 49 -20.05 -3.63 -14.07
C LEU A 49 -19.82 -2.11 -14.19
N ARG A 50 -20.46 -1.35 -13.29
CA ARG A 50 -20.30 0.11 -13.18
C ARG A 50 -20.07 0.50 -11.71
N PRO A 51 -18.93 0.11 -11.11
CA PRO A 51 -18.65 0.44 -9.73
C PRO A 51 -18.41 1.95 -9.57
N ARG A 52 -18.74 2.48 -8.39
CA ARG A 52 -18.33 3.82 -7.98
C ARG A 52 -16.83 3.84 -7.69
N LEU A 53 -16.14 4.88 -8.14
CA LEU A 53 -14.76 5.16 -7.78
C LEU A 53 -14.73 6.11 -6.59
N ILE A 54 -14.00 5.77 -5.53
CA ILE A 54 -13.76 6.66 -4.39
C ILE A 54 -12.26 6.93 -4.32
N THR A 55 -11.89 8.21 -4.40
CA THR A 55 -10.49 8.65 -4.30
C THR A 55 -10.30 9.57 -3.09
N VAL A 56 -9.12 9.53 -2.48
CA VAL A 56 -8.72 10.42 -1.38
C VAL A 56 -7.60 11.30 -1.87
N LEU A 57 -7.80 12.61 -1.81
CA LEU A 57 -6.89 13.61 -2.37
C LEU A 57 -6.60 14.67 -1.29
N PHE A 58 -5.33 14.75 -0.91
CA PHE A 58 -4.80 15.83 -0.09
C PHE A 58 -4.20 16.94 -0.98
N PRO A 59 -3.99 18.16 -0.44
CA PRO A 59 -3.24 19.20 -1.13
C PRO A 59 -1.89 18.68 -1.64
N GLY A 60 -1.60 18.90 -2.93
CA GLY A 60 -0.37 18.41 -3.58
C GLY A 60 -0.45 16.98 -4.13
N SER A 61 -1.62 16.33 -4.09
CA SER A 61 -1.85 15.02 -4.73
C SER A 61 -1.41 15.02 -6.20
N ARG A 62 -0.69 13.97 -6.58
CA ARG A 62 -0.25 13.74 -7.97
C ARG A 62 -1.22 12.87 -8.77
N ASP A 63 -2.19 12.26 -8.08
CA ASP A 63 -3.11 11.31 -8.68
C ASP A 63 -4.33 11.97 -9.33
N GLU A 64 -4.69 13.20 -8.91
CA GLU A 64 -5.95 13.84 -9.32
C GLU A 64 -6.18 13.86 -10.84
N ALA A 65 -5.17 14.26 -11.62
CA ALA A 65 -5.27 14.32 -13.08
C ALA A 65 -5.54 12.94 -13.71
N TYR A 66 -4.89 11.89 -13.20
CA TYR A 66 -5.09 10.52 -13.68
C TYR A 66 -6.43 9.95 -13.23
N VAL A 67 -6.87 10.31 -12.03
CA VAL A 67 -8.16 9.90 -11.50
C VAL A 67 -9.29 10.43 -12.39
N ASP A 68 -9.26 11.72 -12.72
CA ASP A 68 -10.25 12.35 -13.60
C ASP A 68 -10.22 11.74 -15.00
N LEU A 69 -9.02 11.55 -15.55
CA LEU A 69 -8.82 10.97 -16.87
C LEU A 69 -9.44 9.57 -16.99
N VAL A 70 -9.13 8.67 -16.05
CA VAL A 70 -9.61 7.29 -16.08
C VAL A 70 -11.10 7.22 -15.81
N ALA A 71 -11.61 7.95 -14.82
CA ALA A 71 -13.04 7.97 -14.51
C ALA A 71 -13.85 8.45 -15.72
N SER A 72 -13.40 9.52 -16.39
CA SER A 72 -14.05 10.04 -17.59
C SER A 72 -14.01 9.05 -18.74
N ARG A 73 -12.87 8.39 -19.00
CA ARG A 73 -12.73 7.44 -20.11
C ARG A 73 -13.53 6.16 -19.91
N LEU A 74 -13.62 5.70 -18.66
CA LEU A 74 -14.39 4.51 -18.32
C LEU A 74 -15.88 4.81 -18.10
N GLY A 75 -16.28 6.08 -18.02
CA GLY A 75 -17.65 6.50 -17.77
C GLY A 75 -18.16 5.99 -16.42
N LEU A 76 -17.34 6.10 -15.37
CA LEU A 76 -17.64 5.66 -14.01
C LEU A 76 -17.92 6.86 -13.10
N GLU A 77 -18.84 6.69 -12.14
CA GLU A 77 -19.10 7.68 -11.10
C GLU A 77 -17.83 7.87 -10.25
N LEU A 78 -17.37 9.11 -10.11
CA LEU A 78 -16.20 9.45 -9.30
C LEU A 78 -16.58 10.30 -8.09
N VAL A 79 -16.20 9.84 -6.91
CA VAL A 79 -16.32 10.57 -5.65
C VAL A 79 -14.93 10.93 -5.15
N LYS A 80 -14.66 12.24 -5.05
CA LYS A 80 -13.41 12.77 -4.49
C LYS A 80 -13.59 13.13 -3.02
N VAL A 81 -12.80 12.51 -2.14
CA VAL A 81 -12.71 12.82 -0.72
C VAL A 81 -11.52 13.76 -0.51
N ARG A 82 -11.79 14.95 0.03
CA ARG A 82 -10.77 15.94 0.41
C ARG A 82 -10.82 16.16 1.91
N PRO A 83 -10.11 15.35 2.69
CA PRO A 83 -10.20 15.37 4.15
C PRO A 83 -9.44 16.55 4.74
N THR A 84 -9.87 16.94 5.93
CA THR A 84 -9.10 17.78 6.86
C THR A 84 -7.95 16.98 7.50
N ILE A 85 -6.98 17.67 8.09
CA ILE A 85 -5.91 17.03 8.86
C ILE A 85 -6.49 16.28 10.05
N GLU A 86 -7.50 16.85 10.71
CA GLU A 86 -8.15 16.25 11.87
C GLU A 86 -8.86 14.94 11.52
N GLU A 87 -9.55 14.88 10.37
CA GLU A 87 -10.13 13.63 9.85
C GLU A 87 -9.07 12.57 9.58
N ALA A 88 -7.97 12.98 8.95
CA ALA A 88 -6.86 12.09 8.62
C ALA A 88 -6.15 11.57 9.89
N MET A 89 -5.97 12.41 10.91
CA MET A 89 -5.39 12.02 12.20
C MET A 89 -6.31 11.09 12.99
N ARG A 90 -7.65 11.24 12.90
CA ARG A 90 -8.58 10.24 13.43
C ARG A 90 -8.42 8.89 12.73
N CYS A 91 -8.25 8.91 11.41
CA CYS A 91 -7.96 7.68 10.67
C CYS A 91 -6.58 7.08 10.99
N ALA A 92 -5.60 7.87 11.43
CA ALA A 92 -4.35 7.35 11.97
C ALA A 92 -4.55 6.60 13.30
N ASP A 93 -5.45 7.10 14.17
CA ASP A 93 -5.83 6.38 15.39
C ASP A 93 -6.52 5.05 15.05
N GLU A 94 -7.38 5.04 14.02
CA GLU A 94 -8.01 3.81 13.52
C GLU A 94 -6.99 2.82 12.96
N ALA A 95 -5.98 3.31 12.24
CA ALA A 95 -4.88 2.49 11.74
C ALA A 95 -4.05 1.86 12.86
N LEU A 96 -3.70 2.64 13.90
CA LEU A 96 -3.00 2.12 15.09
C LEU A 96 -3.80 1.05 15.82
N THR A 97 -5.14 1.19 15.83
CA THR A 97 -6.05 0.23 16.45
C THR A 97 -6.17 -1.05 15.61
N ALA A 98 -6.22 -0.91 14.28
CA ALA A 98 -6.37 -2.02 13.35
C ALA A 98 -5.06 -2.81 13.12
N ILE A 99 -3.91 -2.16 13.31
CA ILE A 99 -2.59 -2.70 12.95
C ILE A 99 -1.63 -2.50 14.13
N GLU A 100 -0.97 -3.58 14.58
CA GLU A 100 0.06 -3.50 15.62
C GLU A 100 1.36 -2.89 15.07
N THR A 101 1.36 -1.57 14.87
CA THR A 101 2.49 -0.83 14.30
C THR A 101 2.62 0.59 14.87
N ILE A 102 3.80 1.16 14.68
CA ILE A 102 4.15 2.58 14.80
C ILE A 102 4.95 3.05 13.58
N ASP A 103 5.02 2.25 12.50
CA ASP A 103 5.63 2.66 11.23
C ASP A 103 4.83 3.83 10.64
N PRO A 104 5.42 5.03 10.53
CA PRO A 104 4.74 6.19 9.99
C PRO A 104 4.25 6.00 8.55
N ILE A 105 4.98 5.25 7.73
CA ILE A 105 4.61 5.03 6.33
C ILE A 105 3.38 4.13 6.22
N GLU A 106 3.35 3.05 7.01
CA GLU A 106 2.18 2.17 7.11
C GLU A 106 0.96 2.91 7.66
N VAL A 107 1.12 3.68 8.75
CA VAL A 107 0.00 4.39 9.39
C VAL A 107 -0.62 5.44 8.47
N ILE A 108 0.18 6.28 7.79
CA ILE A 108 -0.38 7.32 6.90
C ILE A 108 -1.01 6.70 5.64
N SER A 109 -0.45 5.59 5.14
CA SER A 109 -1.04 4.81 4.04
C SER A 109 -2.40 4.26 4.44
N ALA A 110 -2.47 3.58 5.59
CA ALA A 110 -3.70 3.06 6.17
C ALA A 110 -4.71 4.19 6.50
N SER A 111 -4.24 5.38 6.84
CA SER A 111 -5.11 6.55 7.06
C SER A 111 -5.82 7.00 5.77
N ALA A 112 -5.11 7.02 4.64
CA ALA A 112 -5.75 7.29 3.34
C ALA A 112 -6.78 6.22 2.99
N VAL A 113 -6.46 4.94 3.25
CA VAL A 113 -7.40 3.83 3.03
C VAL A 113 -8.63 3.95 3.95
N CYS A 114 -8.43 4.24 5.23
CA CYS A 114 -9.48 4.49 6.21
C CYS A 114 -10.49 5.56 5.73
N LEU A 115 -10.00 6.69 5.23
CA LEU A 115 -10.83 7.80 4.74
C LEU A 115 -11.71 7.37 3.56
N GLY A 116 -11.14 6.63 2.62
CA GLY A 116 -11.88 6.11 1.46
C GLY A 116 -12.93 5.07 1.87
N LEU A 117 -12.58 4.15 2.78
CA LEU A 117 -13.51 3.15 3.31
C LEU A 117 -14.62 3.77 4.16
N ALA A 118 -14.32 4.77 4.99
CA ALA A 118 -15.32 5.51 5.75
C ALA A 118 -16.31 6.21 4.81
N LYS A 119 -15.83 6.80 3.71
CA LYS A 119 -16.71 7.35 2.68
C LYS A 119 -17.56 6.28 2.01
N ALA A 120 -16.98 5.12 1.68
CA ALA A 120 -17.71 4.00 1.10
C ALA A 120 -18.84 3.51 2.02
N ARG A 121 -18.55 3.37 3.32
CA ARG A 121 -19.56 3.05 4.35
C ARG A 121 -20.70 4.06 4.35
N GLY A 122 -20.36 5.36 4.38
CA GLY A 122 -21.36 6.44 4.36
C GLY A 122 -22.22 6.48 3.08
N LEU A 123 -21.73 5.92 1.98
CA LEU A 123 -22.45 5.79 0.71
C LEU A 123 -23.19 4.44 0.57
N GLY A 124 -23.16 3.59 1.59
CA GLY A 124 -23.85 2.30 1.57
C GLY A 124 -23.21 1.25 0.65
N SER A 125 -21.91 1.34 0.38
CA SER A 125 -21.18 0.38 -0.45
C SER A 125 -21.24 -1.05 0.13
N LYS A 126 -21.53 -2.04 -0.71
CA LYS A 126 -21.66 -3.45 -0.29
C LYS A 126 -20.32 -4.19 -0.24
N CYS A 127 -19.45 -3.91 -1.21
CA CYS A 127 -18.09 -4.41 -1.23
C CYS A 127 -17.19 -3.38 -1.94
N VAL A 128 -16.06 -3.08 -1.29
CA VAL A 128 -15.03 -2.19 -1.83
C VAL A 128 -13.87 -3.03 -2.35
N ALA A 129 -13.60 -2.95 -3.64
CA ALA A 129 -12.42 -3.54 -4.25
C ALA A 129 -11.22 -2.58 -4.17
N THR A 130 -10.02 -3.11 -4.02
CA THR A 130 -8.76 -2.35 -4.02
C THR A 130 -7.83 -2.78 -5.16
N GLY A 131 -6.73 -2.05 -5.36
CA GLY A 131 -5.64 -2.43 -6.25
C GLY A 131 -4.56 -3.30 -5.60
N ASP A 132 -4.78 -3.72 -4.35
CA ASP A 132 -3.80 -4.50 -3.58
C ASP A 132 -3.46 -5.84 -4.25
N GLY A 133 -2.19 -6.23 -4.16
CA GLY A 133 -1.64 -7.41 -4.83
C GLY A 133 -1.00 -7.10 -6.19
N GLY A 134 -1.32 -5.94 -6.78
CA GLY A 134 -0.77 -5.53 -8.08
C GLY A 134 0.76 -5.37 -8.06
N ASP A 135 1.28 -4.71 -7.03
CA ASP A 135 2.73 -4.54 -6.85
C ASP A 135 3.45 -5.84 -6.48
N GLU A 136 2.82 -6.65 -5.64
CA GLU A 136 3.40 -7.84 -5.06
C GLU A 136 3.50 -8.97 -6.08
N LEU A 137 2.41 -9.25 -6.82
CA LEU A 137 2.36 -10.36 -7.78
C LEU A 137 2.93 -10.00 -9.15
N PHE A 138 2.82 -8.75 -9.57
CA PHE A 138 3.22 -8.32 -10.92
C PHE A 138 4.46 -7.41 -10.92
N ILE A 139 5.23 -7.44 -9.84
CA ILE A 139 6.56 -6.81 -9.69
C ILE A 139 6.50 -5.31 -9.99
N GLY A 140 5.88 -4.54 -9.11
CA GLY A 140 5.85 -3.07 -9.25
C GLY A 140 6.72 -2.30 -8.27
N TYR A 141 7.43 -2.97 -7.37
CA TYR A 141 8.39 -2.32 -6.48
C TYR A 141 9.71 -2.01 -7.20
N ASP A 142 10.19 -0.77 -7.06
CA ASP A 142 11.40 -0.30 -7.77
C ASP A 142 12.64 -1.16 -7.46
N PHE A 143 12.77 -1.66 -6.22
CA PHE A 143 13.90 -2.50 -5.81
C PHE A 143 13.92 -3.91 -6.43
N LEU A 144 12.86 -4.30 -7.14
CA LEU A 144 12.75 -5.56 -7.87
C LEU A 144 12.96 -5.39 -9.38
N LEU A 145 12.98 -4.16 -9.90
CA LEU A 145 13.05 -3.93 -11.35
C LEU A 145 14.38 -4.42 -11.96
N ASP A 146 15.46 -4.36 -11.17
CA ASP A 146 16.79 -4.84 -11.57
C ASP A 146 17.18 -6.16 -10.89
N ALA A 147 16.22 -6.85 -10.26
CA ALA A 147 16.45 -8.14 -9.62
C ALA A 147 16.67 -9.26 -10.66
N ASP A 148 17.53 -10.21 -10.34
CA ASP A 148 17.72 -11.41 -11.16
C ASP A 148 16.49 -12.33 -11.11
N PRO A 149 16.31 -13.23 -12.10
CA PRO A 149 15.15 -14.13 -12.15
C PRO A 149 14.97 -15.03 -10.91
N GLY A 150 16.05 -15.41 -10.22
CA GLY A 150 15.99 -16.20 -9.00
C GLY A 150 15.34 -15.40 -7.87
N ARG A 151 15.85 -14.18 -7.62
CA ARG A 151 15.29 -13.26 -6.63
C ARG A 151 13.82 -12.89 -6.91
N LEU A 152 13.44 -12.72 -8.17
CA LEU A 152 12.05 -12.48 -8.55
C LEU A 152 11.15 -13.69 -8.24
N SER A 153 11.66 -14.90 -8.43
CA SER A 153 10.95 -16.15 -8.14
C SER A 153 10.76 -16.33 -6.63
N GLU A 154 11.81 -16.13 -5.83
CA GLU A 154 11.76 -16.14 -4.37
C GLU A 154 10.77 -15.11 -3.81
N TRP A 155 10.76 -13.90 -4.39
CA TRP A 155 9.79 -12.86 -4.05
C TRP A 155 8.35 -13.32 -4.33
N LEU A 156 8.09 -13.86 -5.51
CA LEU A 156 6.76 -14.31 -5.90
C LEU A 156 6.27 -15.46 -5.01
N GLU A 157 7.13 -16.44 -4.71
CA GLU A 157 6.82 -17.53 -3.77
C GLU A 157 6.43 -17.00 -2.39
N LYS A 158 7.22 -16.03 -1.86
CA LYS A 158 6.91 -15.38 -0.59
C LYS A 158 5.56 -14.69 -0.61
N VAL A 159 5.31 -13.86 -1.63
CA VAL A 159 4.04 -13.15 -1.79
C VAL A 159 2.87 -14.12 -1.86
N ILE A 160 2.98 -15.22 -2.60
CA ILE A 160 1.91 -16.20 -2.75
C ILE A 160 1.56 -16.88 -1.43
N ARG A 161 2.58 -17.21 -0.61
CA ARG A 161 2.39 -17.77 0.74
C ARG A 161 1.63 -16.81 1.64
N GLY A 162 1.89 -15.51 1.53
CA GLY A 162 1.17 -14.49 2.29
C GLY A 162 1.80 -13.11 2.17
N ALA A 163 1.01 -12.15 1.73
CA ALA A 163 1.31 -10.73 1.79
C ALA A 163 0.32 -10.03 2.75
N PHE A 164 0.80 -8.97 3.39
CA PHE A 164 0.00 -8.10 4.25
C PHE A 164 -0.50 -6.91 3.44
N PHE A 165 -1.77 -6.57 3.62
CA PHE A 165 -2.40 -5.41 2.99
C PHE A 165 -3.23 -4.68 4.02
N ASN A 166 -2.90 -3.43 4.33
CA ASN A 166 -3.56 -2.65 5.37
C ASN A 166 -5.06 -2.43 5.12
N SER A 167 -5.51 -2.54 3.88
CA SER A 167 -6.92 -2.41 3.51
C SER A 167 -7.81 -3.47 4.13
N VAL A 168 -7.28 -4.67 4.40
CA VAL A 168 -8.02 -5.77 5.03
C VAL A 168 -8.32 -5.47 6.51
N PRO A 169 -7.34 -5.23 7.40
CA PRO A 169 -7.63 -4.87 8.79
C PRO A 169 -8.39 -3.55 8.89
N MET A 170 -8.13 -2.57 8.02
CA MET A 170 -8.92 -1.33 7.98
C MET A 170 -10.39 -1.58 7.59
N GLY A 171 -10.64 -2.44 6.61
CA GLY A 171 -11.99 -2.87 6.24
C GLY A 171 -12.72 -3.50 7.41
N SER A 172 -12.08 -4.46 8.09
CA SER A 172 -12.63 -5.09 9.30
C SER A 172 -12.92 -4.07 10.41
N ARG A 173 -11.99 -3.14 10.67
CA ARG A 173 -12.13 -2.11 11.71
C ARG A 173 -13.31 -1.18 11.46
N LEU A 174 -13.59 -0.86 10.20
CA LEU A 174 -14.67 0.03 9.76
C LEU A 174 -15.95 -0.72 9.37
N GLU A 175 -15.99 -2.04 9.52
CA GLU A 175 -17.11 -2.90 9.12
C GLU A 175 -17.46 -2.75 7.63
N VAL A 176 -16.44 -2.56 6.80
CA VAL A 176 -16.55 -2.47 5.34
C VAL A 176 -15.94 -3.73 4.72
N ARG A 177 -16.72 -4.43 3.91
CA ARG A 177 -16.22 -5.59 3.18
C ARG A 177 -15.23 -5.16 2.11
N VAL A 178 -13.96 -5.50 2.30
CA VAL A 178 -12.87 -5.22 1.36
C VAL A 178 -12.53 -6.48 0.55
N TYR A 179 -12.25 -6.31 -0.73
CA TYR A 179 -11.84 -7.41 -1.62
C TYR A 179 -10.63 -7.03 -2.49
N LEU A 180 -9.71 -7.97 -2.65
CA LEU A 180 -8.41 -7.77 -3.30
C LEU A 180 -8.38 -8.61 -4.59
N PRO A 181 -9.02 -8.17 -5.69
CA PRO A 181 -9.18 -9.01 -6.87
C PRO A 181 -7.85 -9.36 -7.55
N LEU A 182 -6.86 -8.45 -7.49
CA LEU A 182 -5.52 -8.70 -8.00
C LEU A 182 -4.71 -9.67 -7.14
N TYR A 183 -5.17 -10.00 -5.93
CA TYR A 183 -4.56 -11.01 -5.05
C TYR A 183 -5.42 -12.28 -4.92
N SER A 184 -6.44 -12.44 -5.78
CA SER A 184 -7.27 -13.65 -5.85
C SER A 184 -6.46 -14.89 -6.23
N GLN A 185 -7.00 -16.08 -5.96
CA GLN A 185 -6.35 -17.34 -6.33
C GLN A 185 -6.08 -17.42 -7.84
N ARG A 186 -7.04 -17.00 -8.68
CA ARG A 186 -6.87 -16.92 -10.14
C ARG A 186 -5.76 -15.94 -10.54
N ALA A 187 -5.64 -14.81 -9.85
CA ALA A 187 -4.56 -13.85 -10.09
C ALA A 187 -3.19 -14.40 -9.72
N LYS A 188 -3.07 -15.14 -8.60
CA LYS A 188 -1.84 -15.84 -8.19
C LYS A 188 -1.43 -16.90 -9.22
N GLU A 189 -2.38 -17.70 -9.71
CA GLU A 189 -2.15 -18.70 -10.76
C GLU A 189 -1.70 -18.06 -12.09
N ILE A 190 -2.23 -16.89 -12.42
CA ILE A 190 -1.77 -16.12 -13.58
C ILE A 190 -0.35 -15.59 -13.37
N ALA A 191 -0.06 -15.04 -12.18
CA ALA A 191 1.28 -14.55 -11.85
C ALA A 191 2.34 -15.66 -11.94
N LEU A 192 2.04 -16.87 -11.47
CA LEU A 192 2.94 -18.04 -11.58
C LEU A 192 3.20 -18.47 -13.03
N ARG A 193 2.24 -18.26 -13.93
CA ARG A 193 2.39 -18.58 -15.37
C ARG A 193 3.07 -17.45 -16.15
N ALA A 194 3.14 -16.25 -15.59
CA ALA A 194 3.74 -15.11 -16.26
C ALA A 194 5.26 -15.33 -16.36
N SER A 195 5.79 -15.30 -17.59
CA SER A 195 7.24 -15.26 -17.77
C SER A 195 7.82 -13.97 -17.18
N PRO A 196 9.10 -13.93 -16.76
CA PRO A 196 9.72 -12.71 -16.23
C PRO A 196 9.57 -11.49 -17.16
N GLY A 197 9.60 -11.69 -18.48
CA GLY A 197 9.40 -10.62 -19.47
C GLY A 197 7.97 -10.08 -19.55
N CYS A 198 6.99 -10.73 -18.92
CA CYS A 198 5.63 -10.23 -18.76
C CYS A 198 5.42 -9.46 -17.45
N THR A 199 6.33 -9.57 -16.47
CA THR A 199 6.24 -8.82 -15.21
C THR A 199 7.15 -7.59 -15.26
N VAL A 200 8.42 -7.77 -15.62
CA VAL A 200 9.40 -6.69 -15.78
C VAL A 200 9.93 -6.67 -17.20
N ARG A 201 9.84 -5.51 -17.86
CA ARG A 201 10.37 -5.35 -19.21
C ARG A 201 10.96 -3.97 -19.45
N PRO A 202 12.12 -3.86 -20.13
CA PRO A 202 12.61 -2.59 -20.64
C PRO A 202 11.68 -2.04 -21.72
N VAL A 203 11.23 -0.79 -21.54
CA VAL A 203 10.48 -0.03 -22.54
C VAL A 203 11.20 1.30 -22.73
N ARG A 204 11.63 1.58 -23.96
CA ARG A 204 12.39 2.80 -24.32
C ARG A 204 13.63 3.03 -23.41
N GLY A 205 14.36 1.95 -23.12
CA GLY A 205 15.59 1.99 -22.32
C GLY A 205 15.39 2.09 -20.81
N ARG A 206 14.15 2.04 -20.29
CA ARG A 206 13.86 2.03 -18.86
C ARG A 206 13.11 0.76 -18.45
N PRO A 207 13.47 0.08 -17.33
CA PRO A 207 12.71 -1.05 -16.85
C PRO A 207 11.34 -0.59 -16.32
N PHE A 208 10.28 -1.29 -16.72
CA PHE A 208 8.93 -1.14 -16.20
C PHE A 208 8.47 -2.44 -15.58
N GLY A 209 8.08 -2.36 -14.31
CA GLY A 209 7.31 -3.40 -13.62
C GLY A 209 5.84 -3.38 -14.03
N LYS A 210 5.07 -4.39 -13.61
CA LYS A 210 3.64 -4.56 -13.95
C LYS A 210 3.37 -4.57 -15.46
N TYR A 211 4.33 -5.04 -16.27
CA TYR A 211 4.26 -4.92 -17.72
C TYR A 211 2.96 -5.50 -18.30
N LEU A 212 2.50 -6.64 -17.78
CA LEU A 212 1.22 -7.27 -18.10
C LEU A 212 0.01 -6.34 -17.88
N LEU A 213 -0.08 -5.67 -16.73
CA LEU A 213 -1.18 -4.72 -16.45
C LEU A 213 -1.12 -3.52 -17.39
N ARG A 214 0.09 -3.02 -17.69
CA ARG A 214 0.31 -1.87 -18.57
C ARG A 214 -0.13 -2.15 -20.01
N LEU A 215 0.19 -3.34 -20.55
CA LEU A 215 -0.26 -3.76 -21.88
C LEU A 215 -1.78 -3.77 -22.00
N ALA A 216 -2.47 -4.30 -20.99
CA ALA A 216 -3.92 -4.31 -20.94
C ALA A 216 -4.52 -2.90 -20.90
N LEU A 217 -3.93 -1.98 -20.13
CA LEU A 217 -4.38 -0.58 -20.09
C LEU A 217 -4.16 0.13 -21.42
N GLU A 218 -2.98 -0.04 -22.02
CA GLU A 218 -2.63 0.54 -23.33
C GLU A 218 -3.57 0.05 -24.44
N ALA A 219 -3.79 -1.27 -24.53
CA ALA A 219 -4.70 -1.87 -25.50
C ALA A 219 -6.15 -1.37 -25.39
N HIS A 220 -6.51 -0.72 -24.29
CA HIS A 220 -7.82 -0.15 -24.02
C HIS A 220 -7.83 1.38 -23.95
N GLY A 221 -6.81 2.05 -24.51
CA GLY A 221 -6.79 3.51 -24.66
C GLY A 221 -6.46 4.28 -23.38
N LEU A 222 -5.89 3.61 -22.36
CA LEU A 222 -5.40 4.25 -21.13
C LEU A 222 -3.87 4.42 -21.16
N VAL A 223 -3.32 4.83 -22.30
CA VAL A 223 -1.87 4.90 -22.56
C VAL A 223 -1.12 5.80 -21.57
N GLU A 224 -1.73 6.92 -21.17
CA GLU A 224 -1.15 7.89 -20.24
C GLU A 224 -0.98 7.29 -18.84
N VAL A 225 -1.87 6.37 -18.45
CA VAL A 225 -1.80 5.67 -17.17
C VAL A 225 -0.94 4.41 -17.28
N ALA A 226 -1.00 3.72 -18.42
CA ALA A 226 -0.21 2.53 -18.70
C ALA A 226 1.28 2.80 -18.56
N TRP A 227 1.75 3.99 -18.98
CA TRP A 227 3.18 4.31 -19.02
C TRP A 227 3.61 5.44 -18.07
N ARG A 228 2.76 5.86 -17.12
CA ARG A 228 3.18 6.80 -16.07
C ARG A 228 4.22 6.18 -15.12
N PRO A 229 5.08 7.02 -14.51
CA PRO A 229 5.83 6.62 -13.33
C PRO A 229 4.89 6.14 -12.21
N LYS A 230 5.36 5.18 -11.43
CA LYS A 230 4.65 4.74 -10.22
C LYS A 230 4.85 5.77 -9.12
N ASP A 231 3.77 6.21 -8.50
CA ASP A 231 3.79 6.90 -7.22
C ASP A 231 3.20 5.97 -6.15
N PRO A 232 3.84 5.82 -4.97
CA PRO A 232 3.21 5.14 -3.84
C PRO A 232 2.01 5.94 -3.36
N ILE A 233 1.04 5.28 -2.70
CA ILE A 233 -0.16 5.93 -2.16
C ILE A 233 0.15 7.15 -1.30
N THR A 234 1.28 7.16 -0.60
CA THR A 234 1.74 8.29 0.23
C THR A 234 1.88 9.59 -0.57
N ARG A 235 2.62 9.55 -1.68
CA ARG A 235 2.85 10.68 -2.59
C ARG A 235 1.70 10.89 -3.56
N GLY A 236 1.12 9.82 -4.07
CA GLY A 236 0.02 9.86 -5.03
C GLY A 236 -1.19 10.60 -4.47
N SER A 237 -1.65 10.20 -3.28
CA SER A 237 -2.75 10.87 -2.57
C SER A 237 -2.35 12.19 -1.91
N GLY A 238 -1.06 12.41 -1.62
CA GLY A 238 -0.55 13.54 -0.85
C GLY A 238 -0.67 13.39 0.66
N VAL A 239 -1.04 12.21 1.18
CA VAL A 239 -1.18 11.95 2.63
C VAL A 239 0.16 12.05 3.39
N GLU A 240 1.30 12.09 2.69
CA GLU A 240 2.62 12.29 3.30
C GLU A 240 2.74 13.57 4.14
N LEU A 241 1.89 14.58 3.89
CA LEU A 241 1.81 15.79 4.72
C LEU A 241 1.46 15.52 6.19
N LEU A 242 0.91 14.33 6.51
CA LEU A 242 0.65 13.95 7.89
C LEU A 242 1.93 13.73 8.68
N LEU A 243 3.04 13.37 8.01
CA LEU A 243 4.35 13.22 8.67
C LEU A 243 4.79 14.56 9.29
N ASP A 244 4.65 15.66 8.55
CA ASP A 244 4.94 17.00 9.06
C ASP A 244 3.99 17.42 10.19
N SER A 245 2.72 17.02 10.09
CA SER A 245 1.73 17.27 11.14
C SER A 245 2.10 16.54 12.43
N MET A 246 2.41 15.24 12.36
CA MET A 246 2.85 14.42 13.49
C MET A 246 4.14 14.97 14.11
N ARG A 247 5.10 15.38 13.28
CA ARG A 247 6.35 16.00 13.72
C ARG A 247 6.12 17.24 14.59
N ARG A 248 5.16 18.10 14.23
CA ARG A 248 4.85 19.33 14.98
C ARG A 248 4.10 19.09 16.30
N LEU A 249 3.58 17.89 16.51
CA LEU A 249 2.73 17.53 17.66
C LEU A 249 3.48 16.83 18.79
N ILE A 250 4.81 16.72 18.70
CA ILE A 250 5.63 16.10 19.74
C ILE A 250 6.98 16.81 19.86
N THR A 251 7.42 17.08 21.09
CA THR A 251 8.73 17.70 21.34
C THR A 251 9.85 16.65 21.44
N THR A 252 11.09 17.08 21.29
CA THR A 252 12.27 16.23 21.47
C THR A 252 12.32 15.63 22.87
N GLU A 253 12.02 16.43 23.91
CA GLU A 253 12.02 15.98 25.30
C GLU A 253 10.97 14.89 25.54
N GLU A 254 9.76 15.07 25.01
CA GLU A 254 8.70 14.07 25.06
C GLU A 254 9.13 12.77 24.36
N ALA A 255 9.68 12.88 23.16
CA ALA A 255 10.14 11.73 22.38
C ALA A 255 11.25 10.93 23.09
N VAL A 256 12.24 11.61 23.65
CA VAL A 256 13.32 10.98 24.44
C VAL A 256 12.77 10.32 25.70
N SER A 257 11.86 10.98 26.40
CA SER A 257 11.20 10.43 27.59
C SER A 257 10.43 9.14 27.26
N LEU A 258 9.64 9.16 26.18
CA LEU A 258 8.89 8.00 25.69
C LEU A 258 9.82 6.84 25.31
N ALA A 259 10.89 7.12 24.56
CA ALA A 259 11.84 6.09 24.14
C ALA A 259 12.49 5.38 25.34
N ARG A 260 12.85 6.14 26.39
CA ARG A 260 13.41 5.59 27.63
C ARG A 260 12.38 4.79 28.42
N ALA A 261 11.19 5.35 28.64
CA ALA A 261 10.13 4.72 29.43
C ALA A 261 9.66 3.39 28.83
N THR A 262 9.65 3.30 27.50
CA THR A 262 9.17 2.12 26.78
C THR A 262 10.29 1.17 26.34
N SER A 263 11.56 1.59 26.44
CA SER A 263 12.70 0.90 25.83
C SER A 263 12.50 0.62 24.34
N ILE A 264 12.01 1.62 23.60
CA ILE A 264 11.79 1.58 22.14
C ILE A 264 12.53 2.75 21.50
N ALA A 265 13.44 2.48 20.58
CA ALA A 265 13.99 3.54 19.74
C ALA A 265 12.89 4.10 18.84
N VAL A 266 12.82 5.43 18.74
CA VAL A 266 11.91 6.15 17.84
C VAL A 266 12.75 6.90 16.80
N PRO A 267 12.91 6.36 15.58
CA PRO A 267 13.81 6.92 14.57
C PRO A 267 13.37 8.27 13.99
N SER A 268 12.15 8.71 14.26
CA SER A 268 11.63 9.98 13.76
C SER A 268 10.58 10.57 14.71
N TYR A 269 10.29 11.86 14.60
CA TYR A 269 9.19 12.46 15.37
C TYR A 269 7.85 11.78 15.08
N PRO A 270 7.50 11.42 13.82
CA PRO A 270 6.32 10.60 13.56
C PRO A 270 6.30 9.26 14.32
N HIS A 271 7.42 8.53 14.43
CA HIS A 271 7.48 7.32 15.26
C HIS A 271 7.15 7.63 16.73
N ALA A 272 7.74 8.70 17.27
CA ALA A 272 7.52 9.10 18.66
C ALA A 272 6.06 9.52 18.90
N TYR A 273 5.48 10.29 17.98
CA TYR A 273 4.08 10.68 18.01
C TYR A 273 3.16 9.45 18.00
N LEU A 274 3.39 8.51 17.08
CA LEU A 274 2.58 7.30 16.94
C LEU A 274 2.72 6.39 18.16
N LEU A 275 3.92 6.29 18.74
CA LEU A 275 4.11 5.58 20.00
C LEU A 275 3.35 6.23 21.16
N LYS A 276 3.44 7.57 21.32
CA LYS A 276 2.65 8.34 22.30
C LYS A 276 1.17 8.07 22.13
N ARG A 277 0.70 8.09 20.88
CA ARG A 277 -0.71 7.93 20.55
C ARG A 277 -1.19 6.51 20.83
N ARG A 278 -0.42 5.49 20.47
CA ARG A 278 -0.69 4.08 20.81
C ARG A 278 -0.90 3.88 22.30
N LEU A 279 -0.01 4.45 23.13
CA LEU A 279 -0.12 4.38 24.59
C LEU A 279 -1.35 5.14 25.12
N THR A 280 -1.64 6.32 24.57
CA THR A 280 -2.80 7.14 24.95
C THR A 280 -4.12 6.44 24.64
N LEU A 281 -4.17 5.66 23.56
CA LEU A 281 -5.32 4.85 23.17
C LEU A 281 -5.44 3.54 23.99
N GLY A 282 -4.52 3.28 24.92
CA GLY A 282 -4.52 2.06 25.73
C GLY A 282 -4.16 0.79 24.95
N LEU A 283 -3.53 0.93 23.78
CA LEU A 283 -3.16 -0.20 22.93
C LEU A 283 -1.88 -0.87 23.44
N SER A 284 -1.86 -2.20 23.45
CA SER A 284 -0.71 -2.97 23.91
C SER A 284 0.52 -2.76 23.01
N LEU A 285 1.70 -2.84 23.62
CA LEU A 285 2.96 -2.91 22.89
C LEU A 285 3.31 -4.38 22.64
N PRO A 286 3.72 -4.75 21.41
CA PRO A 286 4.23 -6.09 21.16
C PRO A 286 5.43 -6.39 22.06
N PRO A 287 5.53 -7.64 22.54
CA PRO A 287 6.59 -8.03 23.46
C PRO A 287 7.96 -7.86 22.82
N ARG A 288 8.97 -7.63 23.66
CA ARG A 288 10.36 -7.62 23.21
C ARG A 288 10.76 -9.04 22.81
N HIS A 289 11.35 -9.17 21.62
CA HIS A 289 11.88 -10.44 21.13
C HIS A 289 13.36 -10.56 21.51
N LYS A 290 13.76 -11.70 22.09
CA LYS A 290 15.11 -11.91 22.66
C LYS A 290 16.02 -12.80 21.82
N GLU A 291 15.52 -13.39 20.74
CA GLU A 291 16.27 -14.34 19.90
C GLU A 291 16.80 -13.68 18.60
N GLY A 292 17.41 -14.47 17.72
CA GLY A 292 18.10 -14.01 16.51
C GLY A 292 17.23 -13.24 15.49
N SER A 293 15.91 -13.20 15.67
CA SER A 293 14.99 -12.40 14.85
C SER A 293 14.56 -11.08 15.52
N SER A 294 15.37 -10.53 16.43
CA SER A 294 15.05 -9.26 17.11
C SER A 294 15.40 -8.05 16.23
N CYS A 295 14.47 -7.12 16.08
CA CYS A 295 14.68 -5.89 15.33
C CYS A 295 15.71 -4.99 16.05
N PRO A 296 16.79 -4.55 15.37
CA PRO A 296 17.83 -3.73 15.98
C PRO A 296 17.36 -2.31 16.34
N VAL A 297 16.20 -1.88 15.84
CA VAL A 297 15.62 -0.56 16.13
C VAL A 297 14.73 -0.66 17.36
N CYS A 298 13.64 -1.43 17.27
CA CYS A 298 12.61 -1.44 18.30
C CYS A 298 12.63 -2.68 19.19
N GLY A 299 13.48 -3.68 18.93
CA GLY A 299 13.55 -4.93 19.70
C GLY A 299 12.35 -5.87 19.55
N ARG A 300 11.49 -5.68 18.54
CA ARG A 300 10.34 -6.56 18.24
C ARG A 300 10.76 -7.63 17.25
N GLN A 301 9.93 -8.66 17.12
CA GLN A 301 10.17 -9.73 16.16
C GLN A 301 10.24 -9.18 14.72
N LEU A 302 11.26 -9.61 14.00
CA LEU A 302 11.39 -9.46 12.56
C LEU A 302 10.63 -10.58 11.87
N HIS A 303 9.95 -10.23 10.79
CA HIS A 303 9.38 -11.16 9.84
C HIS A 303 10.33 -11.19 8.65
N GLU A 304 11.23 -12.19 8.66
CA GLU A 304 12.40 -12.23 7.78
C GLU A 304 13.26 -10.96 7.98
N ASP A 305 13.36 -10.11 6.96
CA ASP A 305 14.16 -8.89 6.97
C ASP A 305 13.35 -7.63 7.33
N HIS A 306 12.06 -7.75 7.67
CA HIS A 306 11.18 -6.59 7.92
C HIS A 306 10.60 -6.59 9.33
N CYS A 307 10.58 -5.44 10.00
CA CYS A 307 9.92 -5.25 11.28
C CYS A 307 8.50 -4.67 11.09
N PRO A 308 7.43 -5.45 11.27
CA PRO A 308 6.06 -4.96 11.10
C PRO A 308 5.68 -3.85 12.10
N PHE A 309 6.37 -3.78 13.23
CA PHE A 309 6.07 -2.79 14.27
C PHE A 309 6.66 -1.40 13.97
N CYS A 310 7.90 -1.30 13.49
CA CYS A 310 8.55 0.01 13.27
C CYS A 310 8.93 0.29 11.81
N GLY A 311 8.59 -0.60 10.88
CA GLY A 311 8.89 -0.43 9.45
C GLY A 311 10.36 -0.59 9.08
N ALA A 312 11.20 -1.05 10.01
CA ALA A 312 12.63 -1.25 9.74
C ALA A 312 12.86 -2.46 8.83
N TYR A 313 13.63 -2.26 7.76
CA TYR A 313 14.19 -3.32 6.93
C TYR A 313 15.65 -3.57 7.33
N VAL A 314 15.99 -4.82 7.64
CA VAL A 314 17.30 -5.26 8.12
C VAL A 314 17.94 -6.14 7.04
N GLY A 315 18.82 -5.55 6.24
CA GLY A 315 19.57 -6.27 5.20
C GLY A 315 20.95 -6.72 5.68
N LYS A 316 21.74 -7.31 4.78
CA LYS A 316 23.14 -7.72 5.03
C LYS A 316 24.02 -6.49 5.31
N GLY A 317 24.08 -6.08 6.58
CA GLY A 317 24.95 -5.00 7.08
C GLY A 317 24.34 -3.60 7.12
N ALA A 318 23.06 -3.43 6.81
CA ALA A 318 22.39 -2.12 6.82
C ALA A 318 20.97 -2.22 7.38
N VAL A 319 20.54 -1.16 8.08
CA VAL A 319 19.17 -0.98 8.56
C VAL A 319 18.57 0.23 7.86
N SER A 320 17.47 0.04 7.16
CA SER A 320 16.67 1.10 6.55
C SER A 320 15.38 1.26 7.33
N VAL A 321 15.09 2.47 7.79
CA VAL A 321 13.85 2.81 8.50
C VAL A 321 13.54 4.28 8.25
N TYR A 322 12.26 4.64 8.17
CA TYR A 322 11.88 6.04 8.08
C TYR A 322 12.45 6.81 9.29
N SER A 323 13.34 7.76 9.04
CA SER A 323 14.10 8.44 10.08
C SER A 323 14.29 9.92 9.75
N ASP A 324 14.44 10.72 10.80
CA ASP A 324 14.78 12.15 10.71
C ASP A 324 15.88 12.50 11.71
N GLU A 325 16.12 13.78 11.96
CA GLU A 325 17.19 14.21 12.86
C GLU A 325 17.01 13.76 14.31
N LEU A 326 15.81 13.35 14.73
CA LEU A 326 15.56 12.80 16.06
C LEU A 326 16.39 11.53 16.31
N TYR A 327 16.66 10.74 15.28
CA TYR A 327 17.35 9.46 15.44
C TYR A 327 18.76 9.62 16.02
N ARG A 328 19.39 10.79 15.87
CA ARG A 328 20.70 11.10 16.47
C ARG A 328 20.65 11.14 18.01
N VAL A 329 19.48 11.44 18.57
CA VAL A 329 19.26 11.62 20.01
C VAL A 329 18.67 10.36 20.63
N THR A 330 17.75 9.71 19.92
CA THR A 330 17.06 8.51 20.43
C THR A 330 17.82 7.22 20.13
N GLY A 331 18.57 7.18 19.00
CA GLY A 331 19.52 6.13 18.60
C GLY A 331 18.97 4.70 18.60
N PRO A 332 19.73 3.71 18.10
CA PRO A 332 19.54 2.35 18.57
C PRO A 332 19.79 2.37 20.08
N LEU A 333 18.84 1.88 20.89
CA LEU A 333 19.07 1.70 22.31
C LEU A 333 20.26 0.75 22.45
N ARG A 334 21.44 1.31 22.79
CA ARG A 334 22.59 0.49 23.19
C ARG A 334 22.06 -0.35 24.36
N ALA A 335 22.08 -1.67 24.19
CA ALA A 335 21.72 -2.57 25.28
C ALA A 335 22.54 -2.17 26.52
N PRO A 336 21.93 -2.14 27.73
CA PRO A 336 22.69 -1.94 28.95
C PRO A 336 23.79 -2.98 29.09
#